data_AF-A0A238LHM3-F1
#
_entry.id   AF-A0A238LHM3-F1
#
_cell.length_a   1.000
_cell.length_b   1.000
_cell.length_c   1.000
_cell.angle_alpha   90.00
_cell.angle_beta   90.00
_cell.angle_gamma   90.00
#
_symmetry.space_group_name_H-M   'P 1'
#
loop_
_entity.id
_entity.type
_entity.pdbx_description
1 polymer ?
#
loop_
_entity_poly.entity_id
_entity_poly.type
_entity_poly.pdbx_seq_one_letter_code
_entity_poly.pdbx_strand_id
1 'polypeptide(L)'
;MMQSPRKITFASPAEPSGASWLINCLIELGIRVDHRPATTKLWRGRADATFWRQDGDRFSLDPRAEVMGKWIPALVMHDSFHFRTDVIVDYRQDLPLRTDDLGTVILFLRDPRDALYSMFRRQSPDLSFEEHCNLPNPATLLPAPDHWLLHAESWRALAGGRVYLFKAYKTDATALLSRILGDLDLHYTPDQVDAAVAASGIEQARAAEALYKARNPGDIEVANRAGLVGDWRNYGEGASTIARIEARCGGIMQALGMQTDTAVSDAPLGAAQSRYLRLYDRMIRPAILGAPSGDDGSFDYVKRVIAQISREQLIRSKRPDADCLQLTQSLAEFATAAGLPPQPHLAEIGDHFRPGRTGHMSTVAELMRKRRAAQAK
;
A
#
# COMPACT_ATOMS: atom_id res chain seq x y z
N MET A 1 9.86 -4.09 -35.73
CA MET A 1 10.23 -4.10 -34.30
C MET A 1 8.99 -3.67 -33.53
N MET A 2 8.45 -4.51 -32.63
CA MET A 2 7.38 -4.04 -31.73
C MET A 2 7.98 -3.02 -30.78
N GLN A 3 7.43 -1.81 -30.74
CA GLN A 3 7.80 -0.82 -29.73
C GLN A 3 7.44 -1.37 -28.35
N SER A 4 8.31 -1.14 -27.36
CA SER A 4 7.99 -1.45 -25.97
C SER A 4 6.77 -0.64 -25.54
N PRO A 5 5.85 -1.22 -24.75
CA PRO A 5 4.66 -0.51 -24.29
C PRO A 5 5.06 0.74 -23.50
N ARG A 6 4.29 1.81 -23.66
CA ARG A 6 4.41 2.99 -22.81
C ARG A 6 4.11 2.59 -21.37
N LYS A 7 5.00 2.95 -20.46
CA LYS A 7 4.85 2.66 -19.03
C LYS A 7 4.17 3.79 -18.30
N ILE A 8 3.17 3.45 -17.51
CA ILE A 8 2.53 4.32 -16.53
C ILE A 8 2.80 3.73 -15.14
N THR A 9 3.35 4.50 -14.21
CA THR A 9 3.43 4.10 -12.81
C THR A 9 2.23 4.66 -12.06
N PHE A 10 1.44 3.76 -11.48
CA PHE A 10 0.35 4.13 -10.59
C PHE A 10 0.78 3.91 -9.14
N ALA A 11 1.02 4.99 -8.41
CA ALA A 11 1.36 4.93 -7.00
C ALA A 11 0.16 5.17 -6.08
N SER A 12 0.08 4.44 -4.97
CA SER A 12 -0.79 4.77 -3.84
C SER A 12 -0.23 4.19 -2.53
N PRO A 13 -0.49 4.80 -1.36
CA PRO A 13 -0.03 4.26 -0.09
C PRO A 13 -0.50 2.82 0.17
N ALA A 14 0.17 2.13 1.09
CA ALA A 14 -0.31 0.84 1.58
C ALA A 14 -1.65 0.98 2.31
N GLU A 15 -1.88 2.12 2.97
CA GLU A 15 -3.13 2.48 3.60
C GLU A 15 -4.27 2.61 2.58
N PRO A 16 -5.52 2.23 2.94
CA PRO A 16 -6.65 2.22 2.02
C PRO A 16 -6.87 3.58 1.33
N SER A 17 -6.49 3.65 0.05
CA SER A 17 -6.52 4.85 -0.79
C SER A 17 -7.68 4.88 -1.80
N GLY A 18 -8.33 3.73 -2.02
CA GLY A 18 -9.25 3.51 -3.14
C GLY A 18 -8.56 3.08 -4.44
N ALA A 19 -7.27 2.78 -4.41
CA ALA A 19 -6.54 2.35 -5.61
C ALA A 19 -7.13 1.12 -6.30
N SER A 20 -7.73 0.19 -5.56
CA SER A 20 -8.38 -0.99 -6.14
C SER A 20 -9.53 -0.64 -7.10
N TRP A 21 -10.24 0.48 -6.87
CA TRP A 21 -11.24 0.98 -7.82
C TRP A 21 -10.59 1.35 -9.16
N LEU A 22 -9.53 2.15 -9.13
CA LEU A 22 -8.84 2.56 -10.36
C LEU A 22 -8.18 1.38 -11.07
N ILE A 23 -7.58 0.44 -10.32
CA ILE A 23 -7.04 -0.80 -10.90
C ILE A 23 -8.15 -1.56 -11.64
N ASN A 24 -9.33 -1.71 -11.03
CA ASN A 24 -10.44 -2.40 -11.66
C ASN A 24 -10.91 -1.68 -12.93
N CYS A 25 -11.10 -0.35 -12.88
CA CYS A 25 -11.45 0.44 -14.05
C CYS A 25 -10.47 0.22 -15.20
N LEU A 26 -9.15 0.24 -14.92
CA LEU A 26 -8.12 0.03 -15.94
C LEU A 26 -8.20 -1.38 -16.55
N ILE A 27 -8.42 -2.41 -15.73
CA ILE A 27 -8.57 -3.79 -16.21
C ILE A 27 -9.81 -3.93 -17.10
N GLU A 28 -10.96 -3.37 -16.69
CA GLU A 28 -12.21 -3.38 -17.48
C GLU A 28 -12.07 -2.62 -18.80
N LEU A 29 -11.21 -1.60 -18.85
CA LEU A 29 -10.85 -0.88 -20.08
C LEU A 29 -9.79 -1.61 -20.94
N GLY A 30 -9.42 -2.84 -20.58
CA GLY A 30 -8.45 -3.65 -21.30
C GLY A 30 -6.99 -3.19 -21.14
N ILE A 31 -6.68 -2.45 -20.06
CA ILE A 31 -5.31 -2.05 -19.73
C ILE A 31 -4.71 -3.06 -18.76
N ARG A 32 -3.55 -3.63 -19.12
CA ARG A 32 -2.81 -4.51 -18.23
C ARG A 32 -2.26 -3.71 -17.05
N VAL A 33 -2.67 -4.10 -15.84
CA VAL A 33 -2.09 -3.60 -14.59
C VAL A 33 -1.20 -4.68 -14.00
N ASP A 34 0.11 -4.43 -14.00
CA ASP A 34 1.06 -5.21 -13.23
C ASP A 34 1.13 -4.62 -11.82
N HIS A 35 1.12 -5.48 -10.81
CA HIS A 35 1.37 -5.07 -9.43
C HIS A 35 2.62 -5.81 -8.95
N ARG A 36 3.62 -5.04 -8.58
CA ARG A 36 4.78 -5.53 -7.85
C ARG A 36 4.55 -5.22 -6.38
N PRO A 37 3.91 -6.10 -5.60
CA PRO A 37 3.62 -5.79 -4.21
C PRO A 37 4.93 -5.52 -3.48
N ALA A 38 5.05 -4.30 -2.95
CA ALA A 38 6.18 -3.69 -2.26
C ALA A 38 7.22 -4.70 -1.76
N THR A 39 8.12 -5.20 -2.63
CA THR A 39 9.22 -6.17 -2.39
C THR A 39 9.02 -7.35 -1.40
N THR A 40 7.87 -7.52 -0.74
CA THR A 40 7.81 -8.19 0.58
C THR A 40 6.50 -8.89 0.94
N LYS A 41 5.37 -8.70 0.24
CA LYS A 41 4.09 -9.23 0.78
C LYS A 41 3.56 -10.52 0.15
N LEU A 42 3.66 -10.70 -1.17
CA LEU A 42 3.12 -11.90 -1.84
C LEU A 42 4.13 -12.67 -2.69
N TRP A 43 5.25 -12.04 -3.06
CA TRP A 43 6.19 -12.55 -4.07
C TRP A 43 7.66 -12.31 -3.72
N ARG A 44 8.02 -12.41 -2.44
CA ARG A 44 9.41 -12.24 -1.98
C ARG A 44 10.35 -13.14 -2.82
N GLY A 45 11.33 -12.53 -3.48
CA GLY A 45 12.40 -13.23 -4.20
C GLY A 45 12.18 -13.46 -5.70
N ARG A 46 11.12 -12.90 -6.31
CA ARG A 46 10.90 -12.95 -7.77
C ARG A 46 10.66 -11.56 -8.35
N ALA A 47 11.66 -11.06 -9.08
CA ALA A 47 11.58 -9.77 -9.76
C ALA A 47 10.59 -9.76 -10.95
N ASP A 48 10.17 -10.96 -11.39
CA ASP A 48 9.29 -11.22 -12.54
C ASP A 48 7.85 -11.58 -12.14
N ALA A 49 7.51 -11.53 -10.85
CA ALA A 49 6.16 -11.86 -10.40
C ALA A 49 5.13 -10.83 -10.89
N THR A 50 4.09 -11.29 -11.56
CA THR A 50 2.97 -10.46 -12.05
C THR A 50 1.63 -11.08 -11.63
N PHE A 51 0.55 -10.33 -11.84
CA PHE A 51 -0.81 -10.87 -11.72
C PHE A 51 -1.15 -11.90 -12.80
N TRP A 52 -0.36 -11.99 -13.87
CA TRP A 52 -0.84 -12.55 -15.11
C TRP A 52 -0.01 -13.75 -15.55
N ARG A 53 -0.72 -14.80 -15.96
CA ARG A 53 -0.18 -15.84 -16.83
C ARG A 53 -0.65 -15.55 -18.23
N GLN A 54 0.27 -15.56 -19.18
CA GLN A 54 0.00 -15.33 -20.58
C GLN A 54 0.01 -16.65 -21.35
N ASP A 55 -1.03 -16.87 -22.16
CA ASP A 55 -1.13 -17.93 -23.15
C ASP A 55 -1.56 -17.32 -24.48
N GLY A 56 -0.61 -17.19 -25.41
CA GLY A 56 -0.81 -16.40 -26.63
C GLY A 56 -1.08 -14.92 -26.33
N ASP A 57 -2.22 -14.41 -26.79
CA ASP A 57 -2.71 -13.05 -26.55
C ASP A 57 -3.65 -12.94 -25.33
N ARG A 58 -3.94 -14.08 -24.69
CA ARG A 58 -4.88 -14.19 -23.58
C ARG A 58 -4.14 -14.19 -22.25
N PHE A 59 -4.66 -13.43 -21.29
CA PHE A 59 -4.16 -13.37 -19.93
C PHE A 59 -5.15 -13.99 -18.95
N SER A 60 -4.64 -14.71 -17.95
CA SER A 60 -5.43 -15.23 -16.83
C SER A 60 -4.73 -14.88 -15.50
N LEU A 61 -5.50 -14.79 -14.42
CA LEU A 61 -4.95 -14.51 -13.10
C LEU A 61 -3.99 -15.63 -12.67
N ASP A 62 -2.82 -15.25 -12.17
CA ASP A 62 -1.90 -16.19 -11.52
C ASP A 62 -2.52 -16.68 -10.20
N PRO A 63 -2.48 -18.00 -9.90
CA PRO A 63 -3.02 -18.56 -8.67
C PRO A 63 -2.60 -17.84 -7.38
N ARG A 64 -1.37 -17.30 -7.33
CA ARG A 64 -0.86 -16.59 -6.15
C ARG A 64 -1.43 -15.18 -6.00
N ALA A 65 -1.99 -14.63 -7.08
CA ALA A 65 -2.67 -13.35 -7.08
C ALA A 65 -4.19 -13.49 -6.80
N GLU A 66 -4.72 -14.71 -6.58
CA GLU A 66 -6.16 -14.92 -6.31
C GLU A 66 -6.67 -14.13 -5.11
N VAL A 67 -5.83 -13.92 -4.08
CA VAL A 67 -6.17 -13.07 -2.92
C VAL A 67 -6.58 -11.66 -3.34
N MET A 68 -6.08 -11.17 -4.49
CA MET A 68 -6.43 -9.84 -5.00
C MET A 68 -7.90 -9.73 -5.41
N GLY A 69 -8.56 -10.84 -5.72
CA GLY A 69 -10.00 -10.89 -6.05
C GLY A 69 -10.91 -10.38 -4.94
N LYS A 70 -10.40 -10.30 -3.71
CA LYS A 70 -11.08 -9.67 -2.57
C LYS A 70 -11.29 -8.16 -2.75
N TRP A 71 -10.38 -7.49 -3.47
CA TRP A 71 -10.39 -6.04 -3.66
C TRP A 71 -10.74 -5.62 -5.10
N ILE A 72 -10.54 -6.50 -6.09
CA ILE A 72 -10.65 -6.18 -7.51
C ILE A 72 -11.70 -7.09 -8.16
N PRO A 73 -12.93 -6.59 -8.42
CA PRO A 73 -14.03 -7.36 -8.99
C PRO A 73 -13.68 -8.18 -10.24
N ALA A 74 -13.02 -7.54 -11.21
CA ALA A 74 -12.70 -8.12 -12.51
C ALA A 74 -11.97 -9.47 -12.37
N LEU A 75 -11.11 -9.61 -11.35
CA LEU A 75 -10.31 -10.81 -11.12
C LEU A 75 -11.11 -12.03 -10.66
N VAL A 76 -12.36 -11.84 -10.22
CA VAL A 76 -13.28 -12.90 -9.81
C VAL A 76 -14.36 -13.14 -10.84
N MET A 77 -14.78 -12.08 -11.54
CA MET A 77 -15.88 -12.07 -12.48
C MET A 77 -15.49 -12.57 -13.88
N HIS A 78 -14.21 -12.45 -14.25
CA HIS A 78 -13.70 -12.85 -15.55
C HIS A 78 -12.64 -13.95 -15.41
N ASP A 79 -12.71 -14.97 -16.25
CA ASP A 79 -11.72 -16.05 -16.28
C ASP A 79 -10.46 -15.66 -17.07
N SER A 80 -10.58 -14.68 -17.98
CA SER A 80 -9.47 -14.23 -18.82
C SER A 80 -9.69 -12.87 -19.44
N PHE A 81 -8.59 -12.27 -19.90
CA PHE A 81 -8.52 -10.91 -20.41
C PHE A 81 -7.73 -10.85 -21.71
N HIS A 82 -8.11 -9.92 -22.59
CA HIS A 82 -7.30 -9.48 -23.71
C HIS A 82 -6.90 -8.03 -23.46
N PHE A 83 -5.61 -7.81 -23.21
CA PHE A 83 -5.11 -6.47 -22.93
C PHE A 83 -4.52 -5.84 -24.18
N ARG A 84 -4.66 -4.52 -24.28
CA ARG A 84 -3.90 -3.73 -25.25
C ARG A 84 -2.39 -3.87 -25.01
N THR A 85 -1.61 -3.71 -26.06
CA THR A 85 -0.16 -4.01 -26.06
C THR A 85 0.73 -2.77 -26.08
N ASP A 86 0.14 -1.59 -26.24
CA ASP A 86 0.83 -0.32 -26.38
C ASP A 86 1.02 0.44 -25.04
N VAL A 87 0.30 0.04 -23.98
CA VAL A 87 0.43 0.63 -22.65
C VAL A 87 0.39 -0.43 -21.55
N ILE A 88 1.15 -0.19 -20.49
CA ILE A 88 1.15 -0.99 -19.27
C ILE A 88 1.13 -0.08 -18.04
N VAL A 89 0.39 -0.48 -17.01
CA VAL A 89 0.36 0.19 -15.71
C VAL A 89 1.13 -0.64 -14.69
N ASP A 90 2.15 -0.06 -14.07
CA ASP A 90 2.91 -0.62 -12.94
C ASP A 90 2.35 0.00 -11.64
N TYR A 91 1.50 -0.76 -10.94
CA TYR A 91 0.92 -0.36 -9.65
C TYR A 91 1.89 -0.58 -8.50
N ARG A 92 2.11 0.46 -7.69
CA ARG A 92 3.11 0.50 -6.62
C ARG A 92 2.58 1.06 -5.32
N GLN A 93 3.08 0.50 -4.22
CA GLN A 93 2.81 0.92 -2.84
C GLN A 93 4.09 1.11 -2.01
N ASP A 94 5.25 0.83 -2.60
CA ASP A 94 6.56 1.09 -2.03
C ASP A 94 7.01 2.54 -2.29
N LEU A 95 8.09 2.93 -1.64
CA LEU A 95 8.74 4.21 -1.91
C LEU A 95 9.48 4.15 -3.26
N PRO A 96 9.49 5.25 -4.03
CA PRO A 96 10.17 5.28 -5.32
C PRO A 96 11.69 5.17 -5.12
N LEU A 97 12.33 4.29 -5.88
CA LEU A 97 13.78 4.08 -5.86
C LEU A 97 14.48 4.83 -6.99
N ARG A 98 15.71 5.26 -6.77
CA ARG A 98 16.52 5.98 -7.78
C ARG A 98 16.78 5.18 -9.05
N THR A 99 16.69 3.85 -8.96
CA THR A 99 16.89 2.93 -10.08
C THR A 99 15.60 2.59 -10.82
N ASP A 100 14.46 3.12 -10.41
CA ASP A 100 13.20 2.81 -11.05
C ASP A 100 13.07 3.52 -12.40
N ASP A 101 12.72 2.73 -13.42
CA ASP A 101 12.15 3.26 -14.66
C ASP A 101 10.64 3.45 -14.45
N LEU A 102 10.21 4.71 -14.22
CA LEU A 102 8.87 5.03 -13.76
C LEU A 102 7.89 5.43 -14.89
N GLY A 103 8.38 5.80 -16.06
CA GLY A 103 7.52 6.34 -17.12
C GLY A 103 6.63 7.51 -16.63
N THR A 104 5.35 7.51 -17.03
CA THR A 104 4.38 8.53 -16.58
C THR A 104 3.84 8.17 -15.19
N VAL A 105 4.06 9.02 -14.19
CA VAL A 105 3.60 8.77 -12.82
C VAL A 105 2.23 9.41 -12.56
N ILE A 106 1.33 8.64 -11.95
CA ILE A 106 0.11 9.15 -11.31
C ILE A 106 0.10 8.74 -9.84
N LEU A 107 -0.49 9.59 -8.99
CA LEU A 107 -0.60 9.33 -7.56
C LEU A 107 -2.07 9.40 -7.13
N PHE A 108 -2.55 8.37 -6.43
CA PHE A 108 -3.89 8.33 -5.86
C PHE A 108 -3.83 8.33 -4.33
N LEU A 109 -4.40 9.36 -3.72
CA LEU A 109 -4.37 9.56 -2.28
C LEU A 109 -5.77 9.55 -1.68
N ARG A 110 -5.83 9.20 -0.40
CA ARG A 110 -6.98 9.44 0.46
C ARG A 110 -6.53 10.34 1.59
N ASP A 111 -7.49 11.09 2.17
CA ASP A 111 -7.27 11.82 3.41
C ASP A 111 -6.56 10.92 4.44
N PRO A 112 -5.41 11.31 4.99
CA PRO A 112 -4.61 10.46 5.87
C PRO A 112 -5.38 10.06 7.13
N ARG A 113 -6.31 10.90 7.62
CA ARG A 113 -7.18 10.57 8.76
C ARG A 113 -8.04 9.36 8.44
N ASP A 114 -8.70 9.38 7.29
CA ASP A 114 -9.53 8.27 6.80
C ASP A 114 -8.70 7.04 6.43
N ALA A 115 -7.55 7.23 5.79
CA ALA A 115 -6.70 6.14 5.32
C ALA A 115 -6.15 5.33 6.51
N LEU A 116 -5.56 6.01 7.49
CA LEU A 116 -5.00 5.39 8.70
C LEU A 116 -6.11 4.77 9.57
N TYR A 117 -7.22 5.48 9.77
CA TYR A 117 -8.36 4.92 10.51
C TYR A 117 -8.94 3.68 9.81
N SER A 118 -9.07 3.71 8.48
CA SER A 118 -9.54 2.56 7.72
C SER A 118 -8.57 1.38 7.81
N MET A 119 -7.26 1.62 7.89
CA MET A 119 -6.27 0.56 8.08
C MET A 119 -6.37 -0.04 9.49
N PHE A 120 -6.42 0.82 10.51
CA PHE A 120 -6.61 0.45 11.90
C PHE A 120 -7.80 -0.51 12.08
N ARG A 121 -8.96 -0.16 11.51
CA ARG A 121 -10.17 -0.98 11.60
C ARG A 121 -10.10 -2.32 10.86
N ARG A 122 -9.20 -2.47 9.89
CA ARG A 122 -9.00 -3.71 9.13
C ARG A 122 -7.99 -4.63 9.81
N GLN A 123 -6.88 -4.07 10.28
CA GLN A 123 -5.72 -4.85 10.69
C GLN A 123 -5.63 -5.00 12.21
N SER A 124 -5.93 -3.95 12.98
CA SER A 124 -5.54 -3.93 14.39
C SER A 124 -6.68 -3.49 15.31
N PRO A 125 -7.88 -4.10 15.26
CA PRO A 125 -8.99 -3.71 16.14
C PRO A 125 -8.68 -3.95 17.63
N ASP A 126 -7.67 -4.77 17.94
CA ASP A 126 -7.28 -5.11 19.31
C ASP A 126 -6.26 -4.12 19.90
N LEU A 127 -5.84 -3.11 19.12
CA LEU A 127 -5.05 -1.97 19.58
C LEU A 127 -5.96 -0.74 19.75
N SER A 128 -5.52 0.25 20.50
CA SER A 128 -6.05 1.61 20.35
C SER A 128 -5.59 2.21 19.02
N PHE A 129 -6.34 3.20 18.51
CA PHE A 129 -5.94 3.90 17.28
C PHE A 129 -4.59 4.61 17.44
N GLU A 130 -4.31 5.14 18.64
CA GLU A 130 -3.02 5.74 18.97
C GLU A 130 -1.88 4.73 18.89
N GLU A 131 -2.02 3.55 19.51
CA GLU A 131 -1.04 2.46 19.43
C GLU A 131 -0.81 2.07 17.96
N HIS A 132 -1.87 1.91 17.17
CA HIS A 132 -1.74 1.60 15.75
C HIS A 132 -0.94 2.66 14.98
N CYS A 133 -1.24 3.94 15.19
CA CYS A 133 -0.50 5.03 14.55
C CYS A 133 0.96 5.14 15.02
N ASN A 134 1.26 4.73 16.25
CA ASN A 134 2.62 4.73 16.81
C ASN A 134 3.44 3.51 16.40
N LEU A 135 2.83 2.46 15.85
CA LEU A 135 3.60 1.31 15.39
C LEU A 135 4.48 1.67 14.19
N PRO A 136 5.80 1.46 14.28
CA PRO A 136 6.73 1.83 13.21
C PRO A 136 6.46 1.02 11.94
N ASN A 137 6.57 1.65 10.78
CA ASN A 137 6.61 0.94 9.52
C ASN A 137 7.91 0.10 9.42
N PRO A 138 7.85 -1.19 9.03
CA PRO A 138 9.03 -2.06 9.02
C PRO A 138 10.19 -1.58 8.16
N ALA A 139 9.92 -0.85 7.06
CA ALA A 139 10.96 -0.43 6.13
C ALA A 139 11.61 0.91 6.54
N THR A 140 10.81 1.83 7.09
CA THR A 140 11.24 3.21 7.34
C THR A 140 11.49 3.53 8.81
N LEU A 141 11.02 2.68 9.72
CA LEU A 141 10.97 2.90 11.17
C LEU A 141 10.29 4.22 11.58
N LEU A 142 9.39 4.74 10.74
CA LEU A 142 8.56 5.90 11.03
C LEU A 142 7.20 5.46 11.58
N PRO A 143 6.58 6.22 12.50
CA PRO A 143 5.18 5.99 12.87
C PRO A 143 4.28 6.17 11.64
N ALA A 144 3.07 5.61 11.67
CA ALA A 144 2.22 5.51 10.49
C ALA A 144 1.90 6.86 9.79
N PRO A 145 1.58 7.96 10.51
CA PRO A 145 1.37 9.27 9.87
C PRO A 145 2.61 9.78 9.12
N ASP A 146 3.78 9.61 9.74
CA ASP A 146 5.06 10.04 9.18
C ASP A 146 5.47 9.19 7.97
N HIS A 147 5.25 7.87 8.04
CA HIS A 147 5.47 6.98 6.90
C HIS A 147 4.54 7.34 5.72
N TRP A 148 3.26 7.58 6.00
CA TRP A 148 2.29 7.99 4.99
C TRP A 148 2.71 9.30 4.33
N LEU A 149 3.14 10.29 5.12
CA LEU A 149 3.64 11.57 4.63
C LEU A 149 4.87 11.40 3.74
N LEU A 150 5.85 10.58 4.18
CA LEU A 150 7.03 10.26 3.37
C LEU A 150 6.63 9.70 2.01
N HIS A 151 5.71 8.73 1.99
CA HIS A 151 5.23 8.10 0.77
C HIS A 151 4.53 9.13 -0.13
N ALA A 152 3.58 9.88 0.42
CA ALA A 152 2.77 10.81 -0.34
C ALA A 152 3.64 11.92 -0.98
N GLU A 153 4.58 12.50 -0.25
CA GLU A 153 5.47 13.54 -0.79
C GLU A 153 6.49 12.99 -1.78
N SER A 154 7.05 11.79 -1.53
CA SER A 154 7.99 11.15 -2.47
C SER A 154 7.36 10.92 -3.84
N TRP A 155 6.13 10.41 -3.88
CA TRP A 155 5.42 10.18 -5.13
C TRP A 155 4.82 11.46 -5.73
N ARG A 156 4.40 12.43 -4.90
CA ARG A 156 3.86 13.70 -5.39
C ARG A 156 4.89 14.49 -6.19
N ALA A 157 6.14 14.50 -5.71
CA ALA A 157 7.25 15.13 -6.42
C ALA A 157 7.45 14.55 -7.83
N LEU A 158 7.13 13.27 -8.04
CA LEU A 158 7.26 12.57 -9.32
C LEU A 158 6.01 12.67 -10.20
N ALA A 159 4.83 12.68 -9.58
CA ALA A 159 3.55 12.77 -10.28
C ALA A 159 3.25 14.19 -10.83
N GLY A 160 3.85 15.22 -10.23
CA GLY A 160 3.57 16.61 -10.57
C GLY A 160 2.08 16.93 -10.36
N GLY A 161 1.40 17.40 -11.41
CA GLY A 161 -0.04 17.71 -11.36
C GLY A 161 -0.97 16.50 -11.36
N ARG A 162 -0.47 15.27 -11.61
CA ARG A 162 -1.30 14.06 -11.75
C ARG A 162 -1.59 13.39 -10.40
N VAL A 163 -2.15 14.16 -9.48
CA VAL A 163 -2.55 13.70 -8.15
C VAL A 163 -4.07 13.66 -8.05
N TYR A 164 -4.60 12.49 -7.72
CA TYR A 164 -6.02 12.22 -7.65
C TYR A 164 -6.43 11.82 -6.24
N LEU A 165 -7.65 12.17 -5.86
CA LEU A 165 -8.14 11.99 -4.50
C LEU A 165 -9.33 11.03 -4.46
N PHE A 166 -9.34 10.16 -3.45
CA PHE A 166 -10.47 9.30 -3.11
C PHE A 166 -11.78 10.07 -2.99
N LYS A 167 -11.75 11.29 -2.46
CA LYS A 167 -12.94 12.16 -2.35
C LYS A 167 -13.55 12.48 -3.72
N ALA A 168 -12.72 12.73 -4.74
CA ALA A 168 -13.21 13.00 -6.09
C ALA A 168 -13.90 11.75 -6.67
N TYR A 169 -13.33 10.56 -6.45
CA TYR A 169 -13.93 9.29 -6.85
C TYR A 169 -15.32 9.12 -6.23
N LYS A 170 -15.48 9.47 -4.94
CA LYS A 170 -16.78 9.39 -4.25
C LYS A 170 -17.78 10.47 -4.62
N THR A 171 -17.33 11.54 -5.29
CA THR A 171 -18.20 12.63 -5.72
C THR A 171 -18.71 12.36 -7.13
N ASP A 172 -17.79 12.08 -8.06
CA ASP A 172 -18.09 11.79 -9.46
C ASP A 172 -17.00 10.86 -10.04
N ALA A 173 -17.31 9.56 -10.06
CA ALA A 173 -16.36 8.53 -10.48
C ALA A 173 -16.09 8.58 -12.00
N THR A 174 -17.12 8.86 -12.81
CA THR A 174 -17.01 8.97 -14.27
C THR A 174 -16.13 10.16 -14.63
N ALA A 175 -16.43 11.35 -14.12
CA ALA A 175 -15.63 12.54 -14.41
C ALA A 175 -14.18 12.38 -13.96
N LEU A 176 -13.94 11.75 -12.80
CA LEU A 176 -12.59 11.45 -12.34
C LEU A 176 -11.86 10.49 -13.29
N LEU A 177 -12.50 9.39 -13.71
CA LEU A 177 -11.88 8.41 -14.61
C LEU A 177 -11.57 9.06 -15.97
N SER A 178 -12.51 9.82 -16.55
CA SER A 178 -12.28 10.56 -17.80
C SER A 178 -11.09 11.51 -17.69
N ARG A 179 -10.96 12.25 -16.58
CA ARG A 179 -9.80 13.12 -16.34
C ARG A 179 -8.49 12.34 -16.26
N ILE A 180 -8.47 11.24 -15.50
CA ILE A 180 -7.27 10.39 -15.39
C ILE A 180 -6.84 9.87 -16.76
N LEU A 181 -7.79 9.38 -17.56
CA LEU A 181 -7.52 8.89 -18.91
C LEU A 181 -7.02 10.00 -19.83
N GLY A 182 -7.61 11.20 -19.76
CA GLY A 182 -7.15 12.37 -20.51
C GLY A 182 -5.72 12.79 -20.16
N ASP A 183 -5.40 12.89 -18.88
CA ASP A 183 -4.04 13.23 -18.40
C ASP A 183 -2.98 12.17 -18.76
N LEU A 184 -3.44 10.94 -19.03
CA LEU A 184 -2.64 9.81 -19.49
C LEU A 184 -2.64 9.67 -21.01
N ASP A 185 -3.32 10.52 -21.77
CA ASP A 185 -3.48 10.39 -23.23
C ASP A 185 -4.02 9.01 -23.63
N LEU A 186 -5.08 8.57 -22.95
CA LEU A 186 -5.80 7.33 -23.19
C LEU A 186 -7.22 7.67 -23.60
N HIS A 187 -7.57 7.36 -24.85
CA HIS A 187 -8.88 7.70 -25.41
C HIS A 187 -9.83 6.51 -25.31
N TYR A 188 -10.97 6.74 -24.66
CA TYR A 188 -12.10 5.82 -24.53
C TYR A 188 -13.39 6.58 -24.75
N THR A 189 -14.42 5.91 -25.27
CA THR A 189 -15.75 6.53 -25.42
C THR A 189 -16.41 6.74 -24.05
N PRO A 190 -17.35 7.69 -23.92
CA PRO A 190 -18.11 7.86 -22.68
C PRO A 190 -18.73 6.54 -22.17
N ASP A 191 -19.33 5.76 -23.07
CA ASP A 191 -19.94 4.47 -22.72
C ASP A 191 -18.94 3.46 -22.13
N GLN A 192 -17.70 3.43 -22.65
CA GLN A 192 -16.65 2.57 -22.12
C GLN A 192 -16.21 3.00 -20.72
N VAL A 193 -16.11 4.32 -20.49
CA VAL A 193 -15.79 4.89 -19.19
C VAL A 193 -16.89 4.55 -18.18
N ASP A 194 -18.15 4.76 -18.55
CA ASP A 194 -19.30 4.46 -17.67
C ASP A 194 -19.41 2.97 -17.35
N ALA A 195 -19.19 2.09 -18.33
CA ALA A 195 -19.18 0.65 -18.12
C ALA A 195 -18.06 0.23 -17.13
N ALA A 196 -16.85 0.77 -17.29
CA ALA A 196 -15.74 0.47 -16.39
C ALA A 196 -15.99 0.99 -14.96
N VAL A 197 -16.61 2.16 -14.82
CA VAL A 197 -17.02 2.71 -13.52
C VAL A 197 -18.09 1.84 -12.86
N ALA A 198 -19.12 1.43 -13.61
CA ALA A 198 -20.19 0.58 -13.12
C ALA A 198 -19.67 -0.79 -12.65
N ALA A 199 -18.77 -1.41 -13.42
CA ALA A 199 -18.12 -2.67 -13.05
C ALA A 199 -17.21 -2.54 -11.80
N SER A 200 -16.77 -1.31 -11.49
CA SER A 200 -15.91 -0.99 -10.34
C SER A 200 -16.68 -0.43 -9.14
N GLY A 201 -18.01 -0.50 -9.17
CA GLY A 201 -18.89 -0.04 -8.10
C GLY A 201 -18.70 -0.79 -6.77
N ILE A 202 -19.18 -0.20 -5.67
CA ILE A 202 -19.07 -0.81 -4.33
C ILE A 202 -19.87 -2.12 -4.23
N GLU A 203 -21.00 -2.22 -4.92
CA GLU A 203 -21.82 -3.44 -4.93
C GLU A 203 -21.12 -4.59 -5.66
N GLN A 204 -20.44 -4.29 -6.77
CA GLN A 204 -19.61 -5.23 -7.51
C GLN A 204 -18.41 -5.68 -6.66
N ALA A 205 -17.78 -4.76 -5.94
CA ALA A 205 -16.71 -5.10 -4.99
C ALA A 205 -17.19 -6.02 -3.86
N ARG A 206 -18.38 -5.77 -3.30
CA ARG A 206 -18.99 -6.63 -2.28
C ARG A 206 -19.37 -8.00 -2.83
N ALA A 207 -19.94 -8.07 -4.03
CA ALA A 207 -20.29 -9.32 -4.69
C ALA A 207 -19.03 -10.16 -4.98
N ALA A 208 -17.97 -9.55 -5.49
CA ALA A 208 -16.69 -10.20 -5.74
C ALA A 208 -16.04 -10.69 -4.43
N GLU A 209 -16.07 -9.89 -3.36
CA GLU A 209 -15.58 -10.31 -2.05
C GLU A 209 -16.37 -11.51 -1.49
N ALA A 210 -17.70 -11.53 -1.67
CA ALA A 210 -18.54 -12.65 -1.25
C ALA A 210 -18.20 -13.95 -2.02
N LEU A 211 -18.03 -13.86 -3.35
CA LEU A 211 -17.59 -14.98 -4.17
C LEU A 211 -16.19 -15.47 -3.79
N TYR A 212 -15.26 -14.54 -3.52
CA TYR A 212 -13.93 -14.88 -3.04
C TYR A 212 -13.98 -15.62 -1.70
N LYS A 213 -14.76 -15.13 -0.74
CA LYS A 213 -14.95 -15.76 0.57
C LYS A 213 -15.60 -17.13 0.49
N ALA A 214 -16.57 -17.32 -0.40
CA ALA A 214 -17.16 -18.63 -0.65
C ALA A 214 -16.12 -19.66 -1.13
N ARG A 215 -15.12 -19.21 -1.92
CA ARG A 215 -13.99 -20.04 -2.38
C ARG A 215 -12.89 -20.19 -1.32
N ASN A 216 -12.84 -19.30 -0.33
CA ASN A 216 -11.78 -19.20 0.68
C ASN A 216 -12.36 -18.99 2.09
N PRO A 217 -13.08 -19.97 2.67
CA PRO A 217 -13.83 -19.80 3.93
C PRO A 217 -12.96 -19.50 5.16
N GLY A 218 -11.64 -19.67 5.07
CA GLY A 218 -10.68 -19.31 6.13
C GLY A 218 -10.25 -17.84 6.14
N ASP A 219 -10.59 -17.04 5.11
CA ASP A 219 -10.30 -15.61 5.10
C ASP A 219 -11.38 -14.81 5.83
N ILE A 220 -11.01 -14.25 6.98
CA ILE A 220 -11.89 -13.48 7.86
C ILE A 220 -11.80 -11.96 7.65
N GLU A 221 -10.83 -11.46 6.88
CA GLU A 221 -10.67 -10.02 6.71
C GLU A 221 -11.79 -9.47 5.82
N VAL A 222 -12.31 -8.28 6.17
CA VAL A 222 -13.30 -7.55 5.37
C VAL A 222 -12.59 -6.44 4.60
N ALA A 223 -12.51 -6.60 3.28
CA ALA A 223 -11.83 -5.65 2.41
C ALA A 223 -12.68 -4.41 2.13
N ASN A 224 -13.96 -4.59 1.80
CA ASN A 224 -14.85 -3.54 1.32
C ASN A 224 -15.84 -3.08 2.42
N ARG A 225 -15.30 -2.54 3.51
CA ARG A 225 -16.05 -2.20 4.75
C ARG A 225 -17.12 -1.11 4.56
N ALA A 226 -16.70 0.14 4.42
CA ALA A 226 -17.60 1.31 4.46
C ALA A 226 -17.52 2.17 3.20
N GLY A 227 -16.30 2.38 2.67
CA GLY A 227 -16.12 3.21 1.48
C GLY A 227 -16.55 4.67 1.64
N LEU A 228 -16.66 5.19 2.87
CA LEU A 228 -17.12 6.54 3.16
C LEU A 228 -15.95 7.52 3.30
N VAL A 229 -16.22 8.80 2.96
CA VAL A 229 -15.32 9.93 3.23
C VAL A 229 -15.66 10.50 4.60
N GLY A 230 -14.66 10.72 5.45
CA GLY A 230 -14.82 11.27 6.79
C GLY A 230 -15.30 10.28 7.84
N ASP A 231 -15.14 8.97 7.62
CA ASP A 231 -15.57 7.92 8.55
C ASP A 231 -14.81 8.00 9.90
N TRP A 232 -13.61 8.60 9.89
CA TRP A 232 -12.86 8.88 11.11
C TRP A 232 -13.61 9.77 12.11
N ARG A 233 -14.53 10.63 11.65
CA ARG A 233 -15.30 11.54 12.52
C ARG A 233 -16.25 10.79 13.45
N ASN A 234 -16.64 9.59 13.06
CA ASN A 234 -17.52 8.74 13.88
C ASN A 234 -16.75 8.07 15.03
N TYR A 235 -15.43 8.20 15.07
CA TYR A 235 -14.60 7.71 16.16
C TYR A 235 -14.42 8.82 17.20
N GLY A 236 -15.28 8.79 18.23
CA GLY A 236 -15.28 9.81 19.29
C GLY A 236 -14.06 9.75 20.21
N GLU A 237 -13.36 8.62 20.24
CA GLU A 237 -12.07 8.46 20.91
C GLU A 237 -10.95 8.76 19.90
N GLY A 238 -9.85 9.38 20.28
CA GLY A 238 -8.71 9.59 19.37
C GLY A 238 -8.62 10.98 18.71
N ALA A 239 -9.34 11.99 19.21
CA ALA A 239 -9.16 13.38 18.81
C ALA A 239 -7.68 13.84 18.85
N SER A 240 -6.92 13.43 19.87
CA SER A 240 -5.47 13.69 19.97
C SER A 240 -4.67 13.04 18.85
N THR A 241 -5.03 11.80 18.46
CA THR A 241 -4.38 11.09 17.36
C THR A 241 -4.70 11.75 16.02
N ILE A 242 -5.94 12.21 15.82
CA ILE A 242 -6.33 12.99 14.63
C ILE A 242 -5.56 14.30 14.57
N ALA A 243 -5.51 15.07 15.65
CA ALA A 243 -4.75 16.31 15.72
C ALA A 243 -3.26 16.09 15.38
N ARG A 244 -2.68 14.98 15.85
CA ARG A 244 -1.31 14.59 15.47
C ARG A 244 -1.17 14.25 13.99
N ILE A 245 -2.12 13.52 13.41
CA ILE A 245 -2.14 13.25 11.96
C ILE A 245 -2.20 14.57 11.18
N GLU A 246 -3.07 15.50 11.59
CA GLU A 246 -3.19 16.83 10.96
C GLU A 246 -1.93 17.67 11.13
N ALA A 247 -1.32 17.68 12.32
CA ALA A 247 -0.08 18.40 12.54
C ALA A 247 1.03 17.88 11.62
N ARG A 248 1.15 16.55 11.46
CA ARG A 248 2.20 15.95 10.62
C ARG A 248 1.89 16.06 9.12
N CYS A 249 0.69 15.73 8.71
CA CYS A 249 0.30 15.67 7.30
C CYS A 249 -0.35 16.96 6.77
N GLY A 250 -0.50 17.99 7.61
CA GLY A 250 -1.29 19.17 7.31
C GLY A 250 -0.81 19.95 6.08
N GLY A 251 0.50 20.04 5.87
CA GLY A 251 1.06 20.72 4.70
C GLY A 251 0.61 20.11 3.37
N ILE A 252 0.70 18.79 3.23
CA ILE A 252 0.23 18.09 2.03
C ILE A 252 -1.30 18.08 1.95
N MET A 253 -2.01 17.96 3.08
CA MET A 253 -3.47 18.04 3.13
C MET A 253 -3.97 19.38 2.57
N GLN A 254 -3.41 20.50 3.04
CA GLN A 254 -3.74 21.84 2.57
C GLN A 254 -3.40 22.02 1.09
N ALA A 255 -2.22 21.54 0.66
CA ALA A 255 -1.82 21.59 -0.76
C ALA A 255 -2.76 20.80 -1.70
N LEU A 256 -3.50 19.83 -1.16
CA LEU A 256 -4.49 19.03 -1.88
C LEU A 256 -5.94 19.51 -1.66
N GLY A 257 -6.14 20.68 -1.03
CA GLY A 257 -7.46 21.26 -0.77
C GLY A 257 -8.27 20.56 0.33
N MET A 258 -7.61 19.81 1.21
CA MET A 258 -8.24 19.21 2.39
C MET A 258 -8.24 20.18 3.56
N GLN A 259 -9.30 20.13 4.37
CA GLN A 259 -9.42 20.96 5.57
C GLN A 259 -8.64 20.34 6.74
N THR A 260 -7.96 21.21 7.50
CA THR A 260 -7.19 20.88 8.71
C THR A 260 -7.62 21.81 9.84
N ASP A 261 -7.85 21.28 11.04
CA ASP A 261 -8.24 22.06 12.21
C ASP A 261 -7.04 22.32 13.15
N THR A 262 -5.92 21.65 12.91
CA THR A 262 -4.68 21.72 13.69
C THR A 262 -3.58 22.48 12.96
N ALA A 263 -2.75 23.22 13.70
CA ALA A 263 -1.56 23.86 13.16
C ALA A 263 -0.56 22.82 12.59
N VAL A 264 0.00 23.12 11.42
CA VAL A 264 0.97 22.25 10.74
C VAL A 264 2.31 22.29 11.48
N SER A 265 2.94 21.12 11.63
CA SER A 265 4.27 20.96 12.19
C SER A 265 5.32 21.01 11.10
N ASP A 266 6.29 21.92 11.23
CA ASP A 266 7.46 21.99 10.35
C ASP A 266 8.60 21.05 10.79
N ALA A 267 8.37 20.18 11.78
CA ALA A 267 9.41 19.32 12.32
C ALA A 267 9.89 18.32 11.26
N PRO A 268 11.22 18.21 11.02
CA PRO A 268 11.78 17.40 9.96
C PRO A 268 11.40 15.93 10.11
N LEU A 269 11.17 15.26 8.98
CA LEU A 269 10.79 13.86 8.98
C LEU A 269 12.03 12.94 9.08
N GLY A 270 12.05 12.07 10.10
CA GLY A 270 12.89 10.87 10.11
C GLY A 270 14.40 11.08 10.01
N ALA A 271 14.95 12.19 10.50
CA ALA A 271 16.36 12.55 10.32
C ALA A 271 17.31 11.42 10.76
N ALA A 272 17.07 10.81 11.93
CA ALA A 272 17.86 9.68 12.42
C ALA A 272 17.74 8.44 11.53
N GLN A 273 16.52 8.03 11.19
CA GLN A 273 16.26 6.86 10.33
C GLN A 273 16.95 7.03 8.97
N SER A 274 16.92 8.25 8.41
CA SER A 274 17.54 8.58 7.12
C SER A 274 19.06 8.43 7.08
N ARG A 275 19.70 8.50 8.26
CA ARG A 275 21.14 8.32 8.42
C ARG A 275 21.54 6.86 8.57
N TYR A 276 20.70 6.07 9.24
CA TYR A 276 21.09 4.73 9.70
C TYR A 276 20.47 3.58 8.91
N LEU A 277 19.44 3.83 8.08
CA LEU A 277 18.81 2.78 7.26
C LEU A 277 19.16 2.94 5.78
N ARG A 278 19.70 1.87 5.18
CA ARG A 278 20.14 1.83 3.76
C ARG A 278 19.03 2.14 2.75
N LEU A 279 17.76 1.97 3.13
CA LEU A 279 16.62 2.30 2.29
C LEU A 279 16.67 3.76 1.82
N TYR A 280 17.04 4.68 2.71
CA TYR A 280 17.04 6.12 2.41
C TYR A 280 18.13 6.55 1.44
N ASP A 281 19.15 5.73 1.23
CA ASP A 281 20.19 5.95 0.22
C ASP A 281 19.70 5.60 -1.19
N ARG A 282 18.78 4.64 -1.25
CA ARG A 282 18.25 4.08 -2.51
C ARG A 282 16.99 4.79 -2.98
N MET A 283 16.24 5.42 -2.08
CA MET A 283 15.02 6.12 -2.44
C MET A 283 15.28 7.46 -3.12
N ILE A 284 14.32 7.90 -3.93
CA ILE A 284 14.21 9.28 -4.37
C ILE A 284 13.80 10.10 -3.15
N ARG A 285 14.66 11.02 -2.69
CA ARG A 285 14.46 11.76 -1.45
C ARG A 285 13.55 12.99 -1.68
N PRO A 286 12.40 13.10 -1.01
CA PRO A 286 11.62 14.33 -1.03
C PRO A 286 12.26 15.42 -0.15
N ALA A 287 11.92 16.68 -0.42
CA ALA A 287 12.44 17.84 0.31
C ALA A 287 12.06 17.86 1.80
N ILE A 288 10.99 17.16 2.18
CA ILE A 288 10.49 17.09 3.56
C ILE A 288 11.35 16.20 4.49
N LEU A 289 12.25 15.39 3.93
CA LEU A 289 13.22 14.66 4.74
C LEU A 289 14.21 15.67 5.31
N GLY A 290 14.31 15.70 6.63
CA GLY A 290 15.28 16.57 7.29
C GLY A 290 16.69 16.31 6.78
N ALA A 291 17.51 17.35 6.73
CA ALA A 291 18.95 17.13 6.68
C ALA A 291 19.33 16.23 7.87
N PRO A 292 20.32 15.33 7.73
CA PRO A 292 20.81 14.53 8.84
C PRO A 292 21.53 15.43 9.85
N SER A 293 20.80 16.23 10.61
CA SER A 293 21.28 17.01 11.76
C SER A 293 21.12 16.20 13.05
N GLY A 294 22.04 16.37 13.99
CA GLY A 294 22.21 15.52 15.17
C GLY A 294 21.30 15.84 16.36
N ASP A 295 20.02 16.15 16.15
CA ASP A 295 19.09 16.57 17.23
C ASP A 295 17.68 16.01 16.94
N ASP A 296 16.91 15.44 17.87
CA ASP A 296 17.16 14.32 18.79
C ASP A 296 15.84 13.52 18.98
N GLY A 297 14.69 14.12 18.67
CA GLY A 297 13.37 13.48 18.81
C GLY A 297 13.15 12.21 17.95
N SER A 298 13.68 12.16 16.72
CA SER A 298 13.53 10.96 15.88
C SER A 298 14.42 9.80 16.33
N PHE A 299 15.60 10.12 16.86
CA PHE A 299 16.52 9.11 17.40
C PHE A 299 15.97 8.51 18.69
N ASP A 300 15.48 9.38 19.58
CA ASP A 300 14.84 8.98 20.83
C ASP A 300 13.54 8.20 20.60
N TYR A 301 12.79 8.52 19.55
CA TYR A 301 11.64 7.70 19.15
C TYR A 301 12.07 6.26 18.84
N VAL A 302 13.07 6.05 17.98
CA VAL A 302 13.51 4.68 17.64
C VAL A 302 14.10 3.97 18.85
N LYS A 303 14.85 4.66 19.70
CA LYS A 303 15.33 4.10 20.98
C LYS A 303 14.18 3.64 21.88
N ARG A 304 13.14 4.46 22.05
CA ARG A 304 11.95 4.08 22.84
C ARG A 304 11.26 2.88 22.21
N VAL A 305 11.11 2.85 20.89
CA VAL A 305 10.55 1.69 20.18
C VAL A 305 11.38 0.44 20.44
N ILE A 306 12.71 0.49 20.31
CA ILE A 306 13.61 -0.63 20.61
C ILE A 306 13.40 -1.13 22.04
N ALA A 307 13.31 -0.22 23.01
CA ALA A 307 13.17 -0.56 24.42
C ALA A 307 11.78 -1.12 24.79
N GLN A 308 10.72 -0.73 24.08
CA GLN A 308 9.34 -1.00 24.47
C GLN A 308 8.64 -2.04 23.59
N ILE A 309 9.12 -2.28 22.38
CA ILE A 309 8.46 -3.21 21.46
C ILE A 309 8.45 -4.62 22.04
N SER A 310 7.27 -5.21 22.09
CA SER A 310 7.06 -6.55 22.64
C SER A 310 6.46 -7.48 21.61
N ARG A 311 6.67 -8.78 21.82
CA ARG A 311 6.03 -9.84 21.02
C ARG A 311 4.51 -9.71 21.10
N GLU A 312 3.97 -9.48 22.30
CA GLU A 312 2.54 -9.38 22.57
C GLU A 312 1.90 -8.20 21.83
N GLN A 313 2.62 -7.09 21.67
CA GLN A 313 2.16 -5.96 20.86
C GLN A 313 2.11 -6.33 19.36
N LEU A 314 3.12 -7.03 18.84
CA LEU A 314 3.19 -7.45 17.43
C LEU A 314 2.13 -8.49 17.08
N ILE A 315 2.06 -9.58 17.85
CA ILE A 315 0.82 -10.07 18.48
C ILE A 315 -0.51 -9.47 18.03
N ARG A 316 -0.99 -8.58 18.91
CA ARG A 316 -2.24 -7.83 18.81
C ARG A 316 -2.35 -6.96 17.57
N SER A 317 -1.22 -6.56 16.97
CA SER A 317 -1.24 -5.75 15.74
C SER A 317 -1.77 -6.52 14.52
N LYS A 318 -1.74 -7.87 14.57
CA LYS A 318 -2.09 -8.79 13.46
C LYS A 318 -1.35 -8.46 12.16
N ARG A 319 -0.18 -7.83 12.26
CA ARG A 319 0.70 -7.63 11.10
C ARG A 319 1.19 -8.99 10.61
N PRO A 320 1.40 -9.16 9.30
CA PRO A 320 1.99 -10.38 8.77
C PRO A 320 3.32 -10.69 9.46
N ASP A 321 3.58 -11.96 9.78
CA ASP A 321 4.83 -12.40 10.41
C ASP A 321 6.08 -11.90 9.68
N ALA A 322 6.01 -11.81 8.35
CA ALA A 322 7.10 -11.29 7.53
C ALA A 322 7.36 -9.79 7.72
N ASP A 323 6.33 -9.00 8.05
CA ASP A 323 6.44 -7.58 8.39
C ASP A 323 6.98 -7.42 9.82
N CYS A 324 6.54 -8.27 10.76
CA CYS A 324 7.07 -8.32 12.13
C CYS A 324 8.57 -8.68 12.13
N LEU A 325 8.96 -9.70 11.37
CA LEU A 325 10.37 -10.09 11.20
C LEU A 325 11.21 -8.98 10.54
N GLN A 326 10.68 -8.31 9.52
CA GLN A 326 11.38 -7.20 8.89
C GLN A 326 11.57 -6.04 9.88
N LEU A 327 10.55 -5.74 10.70
CA LEU A 327 10.62 -4.69 11.69
C LEU A 327 11.72 -4.96 12.72
N THR A 328 11.80 -6.18 13.28
CA THR A 328 12.86 -6.52 14.24
C THR A 328 14.26 -6.47 13.62
N GLN A 329 14.38 -6.87 12.34
CA GLN A 329 15.64 -6.76 11.59
C GLN A 329 16.05 -5.31 11.35
N SER A 330 15.12 -4.43 10.95
CA SER A 330 15.41 -3.02 10.73
C SER A 330 15.72 -2.29 12.05
N LEU A 331 15.06 -2.64 13.15
CA LEU A 331 15.40 -2.13 14.49
C LEU A 331 16.79 -2.57 14.93
N ALA A 332 17.17 -3.83 14.67
CA ALA A 332 18.50 -4.33 14.96
C ALA A 332 19.58 -3.67 14.09
N GLU A 333 19.33 -3.49 12.79
CA GLU A 333 20.20 -2.76 11.87
C GLU A 333 20.43 -1.32 12.37
N PHE A 334 19.36 -0.62 12.73
CA PHE A 334 19.44 0.71 13.30
C PHE A 334 20.27 0.73 14.59
N ALA A 335 20.00 -0.18 15.53
CA ALA A 335 20.71 -0.25 16.81
C ALA A 335 22.23 -0.46 16.61
N THR A 336 22.62 -1.38 15.72
CA THR A 336 24.01 -1.62 15.36
C THR A 336 24.65 -0.40 14.70
N ALA A 337 23.99 0.21 13.71
CA ALA A 337 24.51 1.38 13.01
C ALA A 337 24.63 2.62 13.91
N ALA A 338 23.77 2.71 14.94
CA ALA A 338 23.77 3.76 15.94
C ALA A 338 24.72 3.51 17.13
N GLY A 339 25.41 2.37 17.19
CA GLY A 339 26.29 2.03 18.31
C GLY A 339 25.57 1.76 19.62
N LEU A 340 24.30 1.35 19.58
CA LEU A 340 23.55 0.94 20.78
C LEU A 340 24.01 -0.47 21.23
N PRO A 341 23.90 -0.80 22.54
CA PRO A 341 24.20 -2.14 23.04
C PRO A 341 23.40 -3.22 22.29
N PRO A 342 23.90 -4.46 22.20
CA PRO A 342 23.13 -5.57 21.65
C PRO A 342 21.75 -5.68 22.30
N GLN A 343 20.73 -5.94 21.46
CA GLN A 343 19.33 -6.00 21.88
C GLN A 343 18.83 -7.45 21.73
N PRO A 344 19.16 -8.37 22.66
CA PRO A 344 18.87 -9.80 22.52
C PRO A 344 17.36 -10.08 22.40
N HIS A 345 16.51 -9.28 23.05
CA HIS A 345 15.06 -9.42 22.95
C HIS A 345 14.53 -9.20 21.53
N LEU A 346 15.16 -8.35 20.70
CA LEU A 346 14.76 -8.18 19.30
C LEU A 346 14.99 -9.46 18.49
N ALA A 347 16.05 -10.20 18.79
CA ALA A 347 16.33 -11.49 18.16
C ALA A 347 15.30 -12.54 18.59
N GLU A 348 14.96 -12.60 19.88
CA GLU A 348 13.93 -13.50 20.42
C GLU A 348 12.55 -13.23 19.78
N ILE A 349 12.15 -11.96 19.66
CA ILE A 349 10.93 -11.57 18.96
C ILE A 349 11.00 -11.98 17.48
N GLY A 350 12.12 -11.72 16.80
CA GLY A 350 12.31 -12.10 15.40
C GLY A 350 12.20 -13.61 15.15
N ASP A 351 12.77 -14.42 16.06
CA ASP A 351 12.73 -15.88 15.96
C ASP A 351 11.32 -16.44 16.12
N HIS A 352 10.46 -15.78 16.91
CA HIS A 352 9.04 -16.15 17.01
C HIS A 352 8.29 -16.04 15.67
N PHE A 353 8.57 -15.01 14.86
CA PHE A 353 7.88 -14.78 13.57
C PHE A 353 8.57 -15.46 12.39
N ARG A 354 9.75 -16.05 12.58
CA ARG A 354 10.50 -16.75 11.53
C ARG A 354 9.72 -17.95 10.93
N PRO A 355 9.00 -18.78 11.72
CA PRO A 355 8.23 -19.91 11.18
C PRO A 355 7.06 -19.50 10.27
N GLY A 356 6.33 -18.43 10.57
CA GLY A 356 5.21 -18.02 9.70
C GLY A 356 5.63 -17.58 8.31
N ARG A 357 6.85 -17.07 8.16
CA ARG A 357 7.48 -16.85 6.84
C ARG A 357 7.65 -18.17 6.07
N THR A 358 8.01 -19.26 6.74
CA THR A 358 8.13 -20.59 6.12
C THR A 358 6.77 -21.25 5.88
N GLY A 359 5.78 -21.00 6.75
CA GLY A 359 4.40 -21.48 6.62
C GLY A 359 3.69 -20.92 5.39
N HIS A 360 3.74 -19.60 5.17
CA HIS A 360 3.15 -18.97 3.98
C HIS A 360 3.72 -19.55 2.67
N MET A 361 5.04 -19.76 2.61
CA MET A 361 5.69 -20.36 1.45
C MET A 361 5.26 -21.82 1.23
N SER A 362 5.05 -22.58 2.30
CA SER A 362 4.52 -23.95 2.24
C SER A 362 3.07 -23.99 1.76
N THR A 363 2.19 -23.08 2.22
CA THR A 363 0.81 -22.95 1.75
C THR A 363 0.76 -22.61 0.26
N VAL A 364 1.58 -21.66 -0.19
CA VAL A 364 1.69 -21.31 -1.62
C VAL A 364 2.17 -22.51 -2.44
N ALA A 365 3.14 -23.29 -1.95
CA ALA A 365 3.60 -24.49 -2.62
C ALA A 365 2.52 -25.58 -2.70
N GLU A 366 1.70 -25.73 -1.65
CA GLU A 366 0.60 -26.68 -1.63
C GLU A 366 -0.54 -26.29 -2.57
N LEU A 367 -0.95 -25.02 -2.59
CA LEU A 367 -1.94 -24.50 -3.55
C LEU A 367 -1.49 -24.74 -4.99
N MET A 368 -0.22 -24.47 -5.30
CA MET A 368 0.36 -24.74 -6.61
C MET A 368 0.34 -26.23 -6.96
N ARG A 369 0.63 -27.12 -6.00
CA ARG A 369 0.59 -28.57 -6.20
C ARG A 369 -0.82 -29.09 -6.42
N LYS A 370 -1.80 -28.68 -5.59
CA LYS A 370 -3.22 -29.06 -5.72
C LYS A 370 -3.77 -28.66 -7.09
N ARG A 371 -3.40 -27.48 -7.59
CA ARG A 371 -3.86 -26.99 -8.89
C ARG A 371 -3.18 -27.69 -10.07
N ARG A 372 -1.88 -27.98 -10.02
CA ARG A 372 -1.21 -28.80 -11.05
C ARG A 372 -1.87 -30.18 -11.19
N ALA A 373 -2.24 -30.79 -10.06
CA ALA A 373 -2.96 -32.06 -10.06
C ALA A 373 -4.37 -31.95 -10.65
N ALA A 374 -5.02 -30.79 -10.53
CA ALA A 374 -6.33 -30.52 -11.14
C ALA A 374 -6.24 -30.24 -12.64
N GLN A 375 -5.12 -29.71 -13.14
CA GLN A 375 -4.89 -29.43 -14.57
C GLN A 375 -4.37 -30.65 -15.35
N ALA A 376 -3.90 -31.68 -14.66
CA ALA A 376 -3.45 -32.94 -15.26
C ALA A 376 -4.57 -33.98 -15.41
N LYS A 377 -5.80 -33.62 -15.02
CA LYS A 377 -7.05 -34.37 -15.23
C LYS A 377 -7.86 -33.62 -16.27
#